data_AF-A0A1J5Q7N2-F1
#
_entry.id   AF-A0A1J5Q7N2-F1
#
_cell.length_a   1.000
_cell.length_b   1.000
_cell.length_c   1.000
_cell.angle_alpha   90.00
_cell.angle_beta   90.00
_cell.angle_gamma   90.00
#
_symmetry.space_group_name_H-M   'P 1'
#
loop_
_entity.id
_entity.type
_entity.pdbx_description
1 polymer ?
#
loop_
_entity_poly.entity_id
_entity_poly.type
_entity_poly.pdbx_seq_one_letter_code
_entity_poly.pdbx_strand_id
1 'polypeptide(L)'
;MRAELGDDLLVLDGGPCAVGIESTIVDCTVQPPRILRPGRLGAGEIADVLGLTAETLLRAADHAPRVAGALPAHYAPHTPLLLRSAADIDADWPAAQSVGVLALHPAPDGSARNWITLPADPAAYAQSLYAAMRVLDEAGSAAIWVELPPGAPAWLAVRDRLQRAAHGSGR
;
A
#
# COMPACT_ATOMS: atom_id res chain seq x y z
N MET A 1 -12.85 -2.31 10.08
CA MET A 1 -12.34 -2.53 11.45
C MET A 1 -13.42 -2.94 12.45
N ARG A 2 -14.39 -2.10 12.90
CA ARG A 2 -15.43 -2.57 13.85
C ARG A 2 -16.20 -3.78 13.32
N ALA A 3 -16.62 -3.72 12.06
CA ALA A 3 -17.28 -4.84 11.38
C ALA A 3 -16.40 -6.11 11.25
N GLU A 4 -15.07 -5.98 11.34
CA GLU A 4 -14.11 -7.09 11.20
C GLU A 4 -13.77 -7.74 12.55
N LEU A 5 -13.94 -7.03 13.67
CA LEU A 5 -13.54 -7.47 15.01
C LEU A 5 -14.69 -8.08 15.81
N GLY A 6 -15.93 -7.96 15.32
CA GLY A 6 -17.14 -8.40 16.03
C GLY A 6 -17.49 -7.54 17.24
N ASP A 7 -18.59 -7.88 17.91
CA ASP A 7 -19.12 -7.10 19.04
C ASP A 7 -18.48 -7.46 20.39
N ASP A 8 -17.68 -8.53 20.44
CA ASP A 8 -17.04 -9.03 21.67
C ASP A 8 -15.81 -8.20 22.12
N LEU A 9 -15.32 -7.32 21.24
CA LEU A 9 -14.17 -6.47 21.50
C LEU A 9 -14.58 -5.00 21.64
N LEU A 10 -14.10 -4.35 22.70
CA LEU A 10 -14.26 -2.91 22.85
C LEU A 10 -13.32 -2.19 21.87
N VAL A 11 -13.91 -1.39 20.98
CA VAL A 11 -13.18 -0.58 20.00
C VAL A 11 -13.24 0.89 20.40
N LEU A 12 -12.07 1.49 20.62
CA LEU A 12 -11.93 2.94 20.77
C LEU A 12 -11.96 3.59 19.39
N ASP A 13 -12.95 4.46 19.14
CA ASP A 13 -13.01 5.24 17.91
C ASP A 13 -12.17 6.52 18.05
N GLY A 14 -11.01 6.53 17.41
CA GLY A 14 -10.11 7.68 17.33
C GLY A 14 -10.23 8.47 16.02
N GLY A 15 -11.22 8.17 15.18
CA GLY A 15 -11.31 8.71 13.82
C GLY A 15 -10.23 8.17 12.88
N PRO A 16 -10.09 8.76 11.68
CA PRO A 16 -9.11 8.34 10.69
C PRO A 16 -7.66 8.48 11.17
N CYS A 17 -6.81 7.50 10.83
CA CYS A 17 -5.38 7.57 11.10
C CYS A 17 -4.73 8.75 10.36
N ALA A 18 -3.78 9.43 11.00
CA ALA A 18 -3.04 10.53 10.39
C ALA A 18 -2.04 10.10 9.30
N VAL A 19 -1.57 8.85 9.35
CA VAL A 19 -0.53 8.30 8.45
C VAL A 19 -1.11 7.25 7.49
N GLY A 20 -2.06 6.45 7.97
CA GLY A 20 -2.73 5.38 7.21
C GLY A 20 -1.89 4.14 6.88
N ILE A 21 -0.57 4.16 7.07
CA ILE A 21 0.30 2.98 6.95
C ILE A 21 1.08 2.71 8.24
N GLU A 22 1.57 1.48 8.38
CA GLU A 22 2.29 1.04 9.57
C GLU A 22 3.70 1.65 9.68
N SER A 23 4.29 1.51 10.86
CA SER A 23 5.62 2.00 11.19
C SER A 23 6.73 1.40 10.32
N THR A 24 7.80 2.18 10.15
CA THR A 24 9.08 1.70 9.62
C THR A 24 9.72 0.73 10.61
N ILE A 25 10.25 -0.38 10.12
CA ILE A 25 10.97 -1.37 10.93
C ILE A 25 12.41 -1.44 10.47
N VAL A 26 13.34 -1.24 11.41
CA VAL A 26 14.78 -1.29 11.20
C VAL A 26 15.36 -2.44 12.02
N ASP A 27 16.12 -3.31 11.37
CA ASP A 27 16.96 -4.31 12.01
C ASP A 27 18.28 -3.67 12.44
N CYS A 28 18.45 -3.56 13.75
CA CYS A 28 19.67 -3.07 14.39
C CYS A 28 20.55 -4.22 14.92
N THR A 29 20.19 -5.48 14.66
CA THR A 29 20.98 -6.65 15.08
C THR A 29 22.12 -6.97 14.10
N VAL A 30 22.06 -6.39 12.90
CA VAL A 30 23.06 -6.51 11.84
C VAL A 30 23.81 -5.19 11.64
N GLN A 31 25.03 -5.26 11.11
CA GLN A 31 25.84 -4.10 10.78
C GLN A 31 26.23 -4.10 9.30
N PRO A 32 25.92 -3.04 8.53
CA PRO A 32 25.12 -1.88 8.92
C PRO A 32 23.63 -2.23 9.14
N PRO A 33 22.87 -1.43 9.94
CA PRO A 33 21.43 -1.60 10.10
C PRO A 33 20.67 -1.67 8.77
N ARG A 34 19.47 -2.25 8.80
CA ARG A 34 18.65 -2.48 7.59
C ARG A 34 17.19 -2.12 7.80
N ILE A 35 16.53 -1.55 6.82
CA ILE A 35 15.07 -1.37 6.84
C ILE A 35 14.43 -2.67 6.35
N LEU A 36 13.65 -3.30 7.22
CA LEU A 36 12.91 -4.52 6.90
C LEU A 36 11.50 -4.22 6.36
N ARG A 37 10.91 -3.12 6.82
CA ARG A 37 9.60 -2.65 6.35
C ARG A 37 9.63 -1.13 6.26
N PRO A 38 9.50 -0.54 5.06
CA PRO A 38 9.34 0.90 4.94
C PRO A 38 7.99 1.35 5.52
N GLY A 39 7.95 2.53 6.13
CA GLY A 39 6.76 3.11 6.75
C GLY A 39 6.86 4.63 6.74
N ARG A 40 6.27 5.29 7.75
CA ARG A 40 6.27 6.76 7.86
C ARG A 40 7.66 7.39 7.76
N LEU A 41 8.65 6.82 8.44
CA LEU A 41 10.01 7.34 8.45
C LEU A 41 10.74 6.80 7.22
N GLY A 42 11.18 7.71 6.35
CA GLY A 42 11.89 7.39 5.12
C GLY A 42 13.31 6.91 5.37
N ALA A 43 13.86 6.17 4.39
CA ALA A 43 15.23 5.68 4.46
C ALA A 43 16.27 6.82 4.54
N GLY A 44 16.03 7.95 3.87
CA GLY A 44 16.89 9.13 3.95
C GLY A 44 16.94 9.73 5.36
N GLU A 45 15.77 9.97 5.97
CA GLU A 45 15.66 10.53 7.32
C GLU A 45 16.39 9.66 8.36
N ILE A 46 16.27 8.34 8.23
CA ILE A 46 16.95 7.39 9.12
C ILE A 46 18.46 7.38 8.84
N ALA A 47 18.86 7.42 7.57
CA ALA A 47 20.26 7.41 7.17
C ALA A 47 21.01 8.66 7.67
N ASP A 48 20.37 9.83 7.60
CA ASP A 48 20.95 11.10 8.07
C ASP A 48 21.29 11.04 9.57
N VAL A 49 20.41 10.47 10.38
CA VAL A 49 20.64 10.32 11.84
C VAL A 49 21.74 9.29 12.12
N LEU A 50 21.82 8.22 11.33
CA LEU A 50 22.79 7.14 11.53
C LEU A 50 24.17 7.43 10.90
N GLY A 51 24.31 8.52 10.14
CA GLY A 51 25.53 8.79 9.36
C GLY A 51 25.78 7.75 8.26
N LEU A 52 24.71 7.22 7.67
CA LEU A 52 24.74 6.22 6.61
C LEU A 52 24.13 6.77 5.31
N THR A 53 24.06 5.94 4.27
CA THR A 53 23.27 6.24 3.07
C THR A 53 21.95 5.48 3.07
N ALA A 54 20.93 6.01 2.40
CA ALA A 54 19.64 5.34 2.26
C ALA A 54 19.78 3.97 1.58
N GLU A 55 20.67 3.85 0.60
CA GLU A 55 20.97 2.59 -0.10
C GLU A 55 21.53 1.54 0.86
N THR A 56 22.36 1.97 1.82
CA THR A 56 22.92 1.09 2.84
C THR A 56 21.82 0.47 3.70
N LEU A 57 20.79 1.23 4.04
CA LEU A 57 19.64 0.75 4.81
C LEU A 57 18.70 -0.14 3.98
N LEU A 58 18.58 0.12 2.68
CA LEU A 58 17.64 -0.59 1.78
C LEU A 58 18.21 -1.86 1.12
N ARG A 59 19.49 -2.18 1.36
CA ARG A 59 20.09 -3.42 0.84
C ARG A 59 19.30 -4.65 1.29
N ALA A 60 18.95 -5.51 0.34
CA ALA A 60 18.31 -6.80 0.61
C ALA A 60 19.18 -7.60 1.59
N ALA A 61 18.56 -8.19 2.61
CA ALA A 61 19.24 -9.09 3.53
C ALA A 61 19.09 -10.53 3.00
N ASP A 62 20.21 -11.23 2.83
CA ASP A 62 20.21 -12.64 2.43
C ASP A 62 19.45 -13.53 3.43
N HIS A 63 19.29 -13.07 4.68
CA HIS A 63 18.59 -13.75 5.78
C HIS A 63 17.79 -12.78 6.67
N ALA A 64 16.91 -11.96 6.11
CA ALA A 64 16.05 -11.08 6.91
C ALA A 64 15.19 -11.89 7.92
N PRO A 65 15.17 -11.52 9.21
CA PRO A 65 14.23 -12.09 10.18
C PRO A 65 12.78 -11.81 9.75
N ARG A 66 11.87 -12.75 10.05
CA ARG A 66 10.44 -12.55 9.76
C ARG A 66 9.90 -11.42 10.63
N VAL A 67 9.30 -10.42 9.98
CA VAL A 67 8.73 -9.25 10.65
C VAL A 67 7.20 -9.30 10.63
N ALA A 68 6.54 -8.67 11.59
CA ALA A 68 5.10 -8.45 11.53
C ALA A 68 4.73 -7.72 10.23
N GLY A 69 3.73 -8.25 9.50
CA GLY A 69 3.39 -7.77 8.17
C GLY A 69 4.40 -8.15 7.08
N ALA A 70 5.26 -9.14 7.30
CA ALA A 70 6.03 -9.76 6.22
C ALA A 70 5.17 -10.68 5.34
N LEU A 71 4.06 -11.21 5.90
CA LEU A 71 3.14 -12.08 5.19
C LEU A 71 2.27 -11.26 4.21
N PRO A 72 2.27 -11.62 2.91
CA PRO A 72 1.52 -10.91 1.86
C PRO A 72 0.03 -10.75 2.15
N ALA A 73 -0.58 -11.73 2.82
CA ALA A 73 -2.01 -11.77 3.11
C ALA A 73 -2.50 -10.65 4.04
N HIS A 74 -1.62 -10.01 4.82
CA HIS A 74 -2.05 -9.00 5.81
C HIS A 74 -2.56 -7.70 5.17
N TYR A 75 -2.13 -7.41 3.94
CA TYR A 75 -2.49 -6.18 3.22
C TYR A 75 -3.44 -6.43 2.05
N ALA A 76 -3.70 -7.71 1.78
CA ALA A 76 -4.36 -8.13 0.57
C ALA A 76 -5.88 -8.00 0.72
N PRO A 77 -6.58 -7.34 -0.22
CA PRO A 77 -8.01 -7.48 -0.33
C PRO A 77 -8.39 -8.93 -0.68
N HIS A 78 -9.65 -9.30 -0.43
CA HIS A 78 -10.18 -10.58 -0.89
C HIS A 78 -10.24 -10.63 -2.42
N THR A 79 -10.61 -9.52 -3.03
CA THR A 79 -10.65 -9.33 -4.48
C THR A 79 -9.24 -9.35 -5.07
N PRO A 80 -8.99 -10.09 -6.18
CA PRO A 80 -7.68 -10.11 -6.83
C PRO A 80 -7.18 -8.70 -7.18
N LEU A 81 -5.98 -8.34 -6.72
CA LEU A 81 -5.37 -7.02 -6.93
C LEU A 81 -4.20 -7.11 -7.91
N LEU A 82 -4.21 -6.23 -8.91
CA LEU A 82 -3.18 -6.13 -9.96
C LEU A 82 -2.58 -4.73 -10.00
N LEU A 83 -1.25 -4.64 -10.01
CA LEU A 83 -0.54 -3.39 -10.26
C LEU A 83 -0.38 -3.17 -11.76
N ARG A 84 -0.80 -2.01 -12.25
CA ARG A 84 -0.79 -1.67 -13.68
C ARG A 84 -0.23 -0.26 -13.91
N SER A 85 0.31 0.00 -15.09
CA SER A 85 0.64 1.38 -15.48
C SER A 85 -0.64 2.15 -15.82
N ALA A 86 -0.60 3.49 -15.75
CA ALA A 86 -1.74 4.32 -16.15
C ALA A 86 -2.17 4.05 -17.60
N ALA A 87 -1.19 3.89 -18.51
CA ALA A 87 -1.45 3.59 -19.91
C ALA A 87 -2.16 2.25 -20.11
N ASP A 88 -1.77 1.22 -19.35
CA ASP A 88 -2.41 -0.10 -19.41
C ASP A 88 -3.84 -0.07 -18.86
N ILE A 89 -4.08 0.72 -17.81
CA ILE A 89 -5.42 0.92 -17.25
C ILE A 89 -6.30 1.60 -18.29
N ASP A 90 -5.84 2.71 -18.88
CA ASP A 90 -6.62 3.48 -19.86
C ASP A 90 -6.94 2.66 -21.12
N ALA A 91 -5.99 1.85 -21.58
CA ALA A 91 -6.17 1.00 -22.75
C ALA A 91 -7.22 -0.10 -22.53
N ASP A 92 -7.23 -0.72 -21.36
CA ASP A 92 -8.08 -1.89 -21.09
C ASP A 92 -9.40 -1.56 -20.40
N TRP A 93 -9.50 -0.40 -19.73
CA TRP A 93 -10.68 0.05 -19.00
C TRP A 93 -12.01 -0.08 -19.77
N PRO A 94 -12.10 0.28 -21.07
CA PRO A 94 -13.35 0.19 -21.82
C PRO A 94 -13.98 -1.22 -21.81
N ALA A 95 -13.17 -2.27 -21.70
CA ALA A 95 -13.59 -3.66 -21.65
C ALA A 95 -13.73 -4.22 -20.23
N ALA A 96 -13.36 -3.46 -19.19
CA ALA A 96 -13.16 -3.93 -17.83
C ALA A 96 -14.10 -3.26 -16.79
N GLN A 97 -15.35 -3.00 -17.16
CA GLN A 97 -16.31 -2.28 -16.32
C GLN A 97 -16.64 -2.96 -14.97
N SER A 98 -16.38 -4.27 -14.83
CA SER A 98 -16.52 -5.02 -13.58
C SER A 98 -15.30 -4.93 -12.65
N VAL A 99 -14.27 -4.17 -13.03
CA VAL A 99 -13.04 -3.98 -12.26
C VAL A 99 -13.12 -2.68 -11.45
N GLY A 100 -12.64 -2.72 -10.21
CA GLY A 100 -12.42 -1.54 -9.40
C GLY A 100 -11.04 -0.94 -9.68
N VAL A 101 -10.93 0.37 -9.83
CA VAL A 101 -9.68 1.07 -10.14
C VAL A 101 -9.31 2.01 -9.01
N LEU A 102 -8.07 1.91 -8.54
CA LEU A 102 -7.42 2.86 -7.65
C LEU A 102 -6.33 3.59 -8.44
N ALA A 103 -6.56 4.85 -8.79
CA ALA A 103 -5.66 5.62 -9.66
C ALA A 103 -5.12 6.89 -8.97
N LEU A 104 -4.05 7.43 -9.53
CA LEU A 104 -3.52 8.76 -9.30
C LEU A 104 -4.10 9.78 -10.29
N HIS A 105 -4.61 9.30 -11.44
CA HIS A 105 -5.27 10.15 -12.43
C HIS A 105 -6.81 10.14 -12.33
N PRO A 106 -7.48 11.17 -12.88
CA PRO A 106 -8.93 11.25 -12.91
C PRO A 106 -9.57 10.11 -13.71
N ALA A 107 -10.77 9.74 -13.27
CA ALA A 107 -11.59 8.75 -13.91
C ALA A 107 -12.04 9.19 -15.33
N PRO A 108 -12.09 8.29 -16.33
CA PRO A 108 -12.77 8.54 -17.59
C PRO A 108 -14.27 8.87 -17.38
N ASP A 109 -14.90 9.56 -18.33
CA ASP A 109 -16.32 9.88 -18.23
C ASP A 109 -17.19 8.62 -18.02
N GLY A 110 -18.09 8.67 -17.04
CA GLY A 110 -19.01 7.58 -16.71
C GLY A 110 -18.45 6.46 -15.82
N SER A 111 -17.18 6.53 -15.38
CA SER A 111 -16.52 5.48 -14.59
C SER A 111 -16.56 5.67 -13.06
N ALA A 112 -17.17 6.76 -12.58
CA ALA A 112 -17.07 7.26 -11.20
C ALA A 112 -17.50 6.28 -10.09
N ARG A 113 -18.22 5.19 -10.41
CA ARG A 113 -18.67 4.20 -9.40
C ARG A 113 -17.59 3.21 -9.00
N ASN A 114 -16.70 2.86 -9.92
CA ASN A 114 -15.68 1.81 -9.73
C ASN A 114 -14.27 2.41 -9.86
N TRP A 115 -14.14 3.73 -9.76
CA TRP A 115 -12.87 4.43 -9.92
C TRP A 115 -12.66 5.37 -8.74
N ILE A 116 -11.60 5.15 -7.98
CA ILE A 116 -11.19 5.99 -6.87
C ILE A 116 -9.86 6.64 -7.25
N THR A 117 -9.87 7.97 -7.34
CA THR A 117 -8.64 8.76 -7.50
C THR A 117 -8.11 9.14 -6.13
N LEU A 118 -6.88 8.72 -5.82
CA LEU A 118 -6.15 9.15 -4.62
C LEU A 118 -5.22 10.33 -4.92
N PRO A 119 -4.87 11.14 -3.90
CA PRO A 119 -3.95 12.25 -4.08
C PRO A 119 -2.58 11.80 -4.61
N ALA A 120 -1.98 12.59 -5.50
CA ALA A 120 -0.62 12.39 -6.00
C ALA A 120 0.47 12.84 -5.00
N ASP A 121 0.19 12.75 -3.70
CA ASP A 121 1.11 13.00 -2.60
C ASP A 121 1.30 11.69 -1.81
N PRO A 122 2.54 11.22 -1.57
CA PRO A 122 2.77 9.93 -0.91
C PRO A 122 2.12 9.80 0.47
N ALA A 123 2.10 10.87 1.27
CA ALA A 123 1.57 10.83 2.62
C ALA A 123 0.04 10.80 2.61
N ALA A 124 -0.60 11.65 1.81
CA ALA A 124 -2.05 11.65 1.64
C ALA A 124 -2.57 10.37 0.97
N TYR A 125 -1.80 9.81 0.02
CA TYR A 125 -2.08 8.52 -0.58
C TYR A 125 -2.02 7.40 0.47
N ALA A 126 -0.95 7.34 1.26
CA ALA A 126 -0.79 6.37 2.35
C ALA A 126 -1.93 6.46 3.37
N GLN A 127 -2.38 7.68 3.69
CA GLN A 127 -3.50 7.93 4.60
C GLN A 127 -4.80 7.25 4.13
N SER A 128 -5.03 7.29 2.81
CA SER A 128 -6.30 6.90 2.19
C SER A 128 -6.28 5.48 1.62
N LEU A 129 -5.10 4.89 1.44
CA LEU A 129 -4.88 3.63 0.72
C LEU A 129 -5.79 2.49 1.19
N TYR A 130 -5.72 2.11 2.47
CA TYR A 130 -6.50 0.96 2.96
C TYR A 130 -8.00 1.22 2.97
N ALA A 131 -8.43 2.46 3.17
CA ALA A 131 -9.84 2.81 3.10
C ALA A 131 -10.35 2.65 1.66
N ALA A 132 -9.62 3.16 0.68
CA ALA A 132 -9.98 3.04 -0.73
C ALA A 132 -9.97 1.58 -1.22
N MET A 133 -8.95 0.80 -0.86
CA MET A 133 -8.92 -0.63 -1.20
C MET A 133 -10.11 -1.38 -0.59
N ARG A 134 -10.46 -1.11 0.67
CA ARG A 134 -11.63 -1.72 1.31
C ARG A 134 -12.94 -1.37 0.59
N VAL A 135 -13.11 -0.11 0.19
CA VAL A 135 -14.30 0.31 -0.59
C VAL A 135 -14.40 -0.48 -1.90
N LEU A 136 -13.29 -0.65 -2.61
CA LEU A 136 -13.28 -1.43 -3.86
C LEU A 136 -13.50 -2.93 -3.64
N ASP A 137 -12.99 -3.46 -2.53
CA ASP A 137 -13.14 -4.86 -2.14
C ASP A 137 -14.59 -5.20 -1.76
N GLU A 138 -15.25 -4.31 -0.99
CA GLU A 138 -16.65 -4.44 -0.59
C GLU A 138 -17.63 -4.21 -1.75
N ALA A 139 -17.22 -3.52 -2.81
CA ALA A 139 -18.03 -3.29 -3.99
C ALA A 139 -18.26 -4.55 -4.85
N GLY A 140 -17.56 -5.66 -4.57
CA GLY A 140 -17.74 -6.93 -5.27
C GLY A 140 -17.21 -6.92 -6.71
N SER A 141 -16.14 -6.15 -6.94
CA SER A 141 -15.47 -6.10 -8.25
C SER A 141 -14.83 -7.44 -8.60
N ALA A 142 -14.73 -7.77 -9.88
CA ALA A 142 -14.06 -9.01 -10.33
C ALA A 142 -12.54 -8.99 -10.07
N ALA A 143 -11.96 -7.79 -10.07
CA ALA A 143 -10.57 -7.51 -9.72
C ALA A 143 -10.45 -6.05 -9.26
N ILE A 144 -9.31 -5.72 -8.64
CA ILE A 144 -8.89 -4.36 -8.32
C ILE A 144 -7.63 -4.06 -9.13
N TRP A 145 -7.66 -3.04 -9.98
CA TRP A 145 -6.46 -2.49 -10.61
C TRP A 145 -5.98 -1.30 -9.81
N VAL A 146 -4.71 -1.32 -9.43
CA VAL A 146 -4.07 -0.17 -8.79
C VAL A 146 -3.02 0.39 -9.74
N GLU A 147 -3.12 1.68 -10.04
CA GLU A 147 -2.10 2.39 -10.78
C GLU A 147 -0.79 2.38 -9.99
N LEU A 148 0.29 1.96 -10.65
CA LEU A 148 1.62 1.85 -10.04
C LEU A 148 2.14 3.24 -9.65
N PRO A 149 2.35 3.52 -8.35
CA PRO A 149 2.87 4.81 -7.94
C PRO A 149 4.32 5.04 -8.40
N PRO A 150 4.77 6.30 -8.47
CA PRO A 150 6.12 6.65 -8.91
C PRO A 150 7.22 5.91 -8.16
N GLY A 151 8.33 5.59 -8.84
CA GLY A 151 9.47 4.89 -8.26
C GLY A 151 10.35 5.70 -7.32
N ALA A 152 9.97 6.93 -6.97
CA ALA A 152 10.78 7.83 -6.15
C ALA A 152 10.85 7.37 -4.67
N PRO A 153 11.90 7.73 -3.91
CA PRO A 153 12.09 7.28 -2.52
C PRO A 153 10.90 7.51 -1.59
N ALA A 154 10.19 8.63 -1.76
CA ALA A 154 9.02 8.96 -0.93
C ALA A 154 7.85 7.98 -1.08
N TRP A 155 7.77 7.25 -2.20
CA TRP A 155 6.70 6.28 -2.49
C TRP A 155 7.04 4.85 -2.04
N LEU A 156 8.25 4.59 -1.53
CA LEU A 156 8.69 3.23 -1.20
C LEU A 156 7.77 2.52 -0.21
N ALA A 157 7.24 3.24 0.80
CA ALA A 157 6.33 2.66 1.77
C ALA A 157 4.99 2.25 1.17
N VAL A 158 4.40 3.10 0.33
CA VAL A 158 3.17 2.79 -0.40
C VAL A 158 3.39 1.61 -1.36
N ARG A 159 4.46 1.65 -2.14
CA ARG A 159 4.78 0.58 -3.11
C ARG A 159 5.02 -0.76 -2.44
N ASP A 160 5.69 -0.80 -1.29
CA ASP A 160 5.85 -2.03 -0.51
C ASP A 160 4.49 -2.64 -0.11
N ARG A 161 3.55 -1.83 0.36
CA ARG A 161 2.19 -2.32 0.71
C ARG A 161 1.43 -2.83 -0.50
N LEU A 162 1.44 -2.09 -1.59
CA LEU A 162 0.79 -2.48 -2.84
C LEU A 162 1.37 -3.78 -3.42
N GLN A 163 2.68 -3.95 -3.39
CA GLN A 163 3.34 -5.18 -3.86
C GLN A 163 2.96 -6.39 -3.00
N ARG A 164 2.92 -6.22 -1.68
CA ARG A 164 2.49 -7.29 -0.77
C ARG A 164 1.01 -7.62 -0.93
N ALA A 165 0.16 -6.60 -1.06
CA ALA A 165 -1.27 -6.77 -1.30
C ALA A 165 -1.52 -7.54 -2.61
N ALA A 166 -0.86 -7.16 -3.71
CA ALA A 166 -0.97 -7.86 -4.99
C ALA A 166 -0.58 -9.35 -4.87
N HIS A 167 0.51 -9.64 -4.17
CA HIS A 167 0.98 -11.03 -4.01
C HIS A 167 0.11 -11.88 -3.05
N GLY A 168 -0.61 -11.24 -2.12
CA GLY A 168 -1.48 -11.91 -1.16
C GLY A 168 -2.95 -12.04 -1.57
N SER A 169 -3.39 -11.28 -2.57
CA SER A 169 -4.81 -11.15 -2.96
C SER A 169 -5.39 -12.36 -3.70
N GLY A 170 -6.72 -12.45 -3.75
CA GLY A 170 -7.45 -13.48 -4.50
C GLY A 170 -7.37 -14.88 -3.89
N ARG A 171 -7.11 -14.98 -2.58
CA ARG A 171 -7.02 -16.24 -1.83
C ARG A 171 -8.17 -16.42 -0.86
#